data_AF-A0A0G9HEY9-F1
#
_entry.id   AF-A0A0G9HEY9-F1
#
_cell.length_a   1.000
_cell.length_b   1.000
_cell.length_c   1.000
_cell.angle_alpha   90.00
_cell.angle_beta   90.00
_cell.angle_gamma   90.00
#
_symmetry.space_group_name_H-M   'P 1'
#
loop_
_entity.id
_entity.type
_entity.pdbx_description
1 polymer ?
#
loop_
_entity_poly.entity_id
_entity_poly.type
_entity_poly.pdbx_seq_one_letter_code
_entity_poly.pdbx_strand_id
1 'polypeptide(L)' 'MDGVVRPLRVFVFYPSMNLRTWTVLLPGATKHVFQTEGTAIEFALTRASAMKGKGRAVEVLRERVSGGWVLVPF' A
#
# COMPACT_ATOMS: atom_id res chain seq x y z
N MET A 1 -6.22 -1.70 29.36
CA MET A 1 -6.96 -1.45 28.11
C MET A 1 -6.05 -1.84 26.97
N ASP A 2 -6.13 -3.09 26.53
CA ASP A 2 -5.43 -3.58 25.35
C ASP A 2 -6.05 -2.96 24.10
N GLY A 3 -5.63 -1.72 23.81
CA GLY A 3 -5.98 -1.04 22.58
C GLY A 3 -5.42 -1.84 21.43
N VAL A 4 -6.28 -2.54 20.69
CA VAL A 4 -5.91 -3.28 19.47
C VAL A 4 -5.22 -2.30 18.53
N VAL A 5 -3.89 -2.33 18.50
CA VAL A 5 -3.09 -1.47 17.63
C VAL A 5 -3.34 -1.96 16.21
N ARG A 6 -4.28 -1.32 15.50
CA ARG A 6 -4.57 -1.66 14.09
C ARG A 6 -3.27 -1.54 13.29
N PRO A 7 -2.96 -2.43 12.34
CA PRO A 7 -1.78 -2.28 11.51
C PRO A 7 -1.81 -0.98 10.70
N LEU A 8 -0.63 -0.42 10.41
CA LEU A 8 -0.49 0.61 9.38
C LEU A 8 -0.70 -0.05 8.02
N ARG A 9 -1.42 0.60 7.12
CA ARG A 9 -1.74 0.06 5.80
C ARG A 9 -1.19 0.96 4.72
N VAL A 10 -0.48 0.33 3.78
CA VAL A 10 -0.11 0.93 2.49
C VAL A 10 -1.03 0.32 1.45
N PHE A 11 -1.71 1.16 0.68
CA PHE A 11 -2.62 0.69 -0.36
C PHE A 11 -2.04 0.96 -1.74
N VAL A 12 -2.02 -0.06 -2.59
CA VAL A 12 -1.64 0.02 -4.00
C VAL A 12 -2.91 -0.17 -4.82
N PHE A 13 -3.40 0.92 -5.40
CA PHE A 13 -4.64 0.92 -6.18
C PHE A 13 -4.41 0.41 -7.58
N TYR A 14 -5.37 -0.36 -8.08
CA TYR A 14 -5.39 -0.77 -9.46
C TYR A 14 -5.71 0.48 -10.31
N PRO A 15 -4.98 0.72 -11.42
CA PRO A 15 -5.23 1.90 -12.24
C PRO A 15 -6.67 1.87 -12.75
N SER A 16 -7.40 2.97 -12.52
CA SER A 16 -8.68 3.16 -13.22
C SER A 16 -8.44 3.13 -14.73
N MET A 17 -9.40 2.58 -15.49
CA MET A 17 -9.25 2.38 -16.95
C MET A 17 -8.81 3.64 -17.71
N ASN A 18 -9.16 4.83 -17.21
CA ASN A 18 -8.87 6.10 -17.85
C ASN A 18 -7.53 6.73 -17.43
N LEU A 19 -7.03 6.42 -16.22
CA LEU A 19 -5.81 7.07 -15.70
C LEU A 19 -4.53 6.33 -16.07
N ARG A 20 -4.58 5.01 -16.32
CA ARG A 20 -3.40 4.15 -16.62
C ARG A 20 -2.22 4.23 -15.63
N THR A 21 -2.38 4.92 -14.50
CA THR A 21 -1.34 5.09 -13.48
C THR A 21 -1.70 4.37 -12.19
N TRP A 22 -0.71 3.76 -11.57
CA TRP A 22 -0.80 3.10 -10.27
C TRP A 22 -0.66 4.13 -9.16
N THR A 23 -1.51 4.04 -8.13
CA THR A 23 -1.45 4.96 -6.98
C THR A 23 -1.10 4.20 -5.72
N VAL A 24 -0.12 4.70 -4.97
CA VAL A 24 0.21 4.22 -3.62
C VAL A 24 -0.28 5.24 -2.60
N LEU A 25 -1.10 4.81 -1.66
CA LEU A 25 -1.56 5.60 -0.52
C LEU A 25 -0.86 5.11 0.75
N LEU A 26 -0.08 6.00 1.35
CA LEU A 26 0.59 5.79 2.63
C LEU A 26 -0.34 6.15 3.80
N PRO A 27 -0.05 5.67 5.03
CA PRO A 27 -0.67 6.17 6.24
C PRO A 27 -0.57 7.71 6.33
N GLY A 28 -1.63 8.36 6.79
CA GLY A 28 -1.69 9.84 6.80
C GLY A 28 -2.10 10.46 5.46
N ALA A 29 -2.74 9.68 4.59
CA ALA A 29 -3.34 10.14 3.33
C ALA A 29 -2.35 10.68 2.27
N THR A 30 -1.06 10.37 2.38
CA THR A 30 -0.06 10.77 1.38
C THR A 30 -0.15 9.86 0.16
N LYS A 31 -0.24 10.45 -1.04
CA LYS A 31 -0.39 9.73 -2.31
C LYS A 31 0.85 9.86 -3.18
N HIS A 32 1.22 8.77 -3.83
CA HIS A 32 2.28 8.71 -4.84
C HIS A 32 1.76 8.01 -6.09
N VAL A 33 2.16 8.49 -7.27
CA VAL A 33 1.67 7.98 -8.55
C VAL A 33 2.83 7.41 -9.36
N PHE A 34 2.60 6.26 -9.98
CA PHE A 34 3.59 5.50 -10.72
C PHE A 34 3.02 5.05 -12.07
N GLN A 35 3.91 4.90 -13.07
CA GLN A 35 3.52 4.48 -14.41
C GLN A 35 3.32 2.96 -14.51
N THR A 36 3.97 2.18 -13.64
CA THR A 36 3.93 0.71 -13.71
C THR A 36 3.59 0.11 -12.36
N GLU A 37 3.02 -1.09 -12.39
CA GLU A 37 2.72 -1.86 -11.17
C GLU A 37 3.99 -2.14 -10.37
N GLY A 38 5.05 -2.60 -11.05
CA GLY A 38 6.30 -2.98 -10.40
C GLY A 38 6.90 -1.84 -9.59
N THR A 39 6.96 -0.63 -10.15
CA THR A 39 7.50 0.55 -9.43
C THR A 39 6.62 0.98 -8.27
N ALA A 40 5.29 0.86 -8.39
CA ALA A 40 4.37 1.14 -7.29
C ALA A 40 4.52 0.12 -6.14
N ILE A 41 4.63 -1.17 -6.47
CA ILE A 41 4.83 -2.24 -5.49
C ILE A 41 6.18 -2.08 -4.80
N GLU A 42 7.26 -1.91 -5.56
CA GLU A 42 8.61 -1.69 -5.01
C GLU A 42 8.61 -0.52 -4.02
N PHE A 43 8.06 0.63 -4.41
CA PHE A 43 7.91 1.78 -3.53
C PHE A 43 7.10 1.46 -2.27
N ALA A 44 5.97 0.78 -2.41
CA ALA A 44 5.12 0.39 -1.28
C ALA A 44 5.86 -0.51 -0.30
N LEU A 45 6.62 -1.50 -0.78
CA LEU A 45 7.43 -2.40 0.05
C LEU A 45 8.56 -1.66 0.76
N THR A 46 9.29 -0.78 0.05
CA THR A 46 10.34 0.05 0.66
C THR A 46 9.79 0.90 1.81
N ARG A 47 8.63 1.54 1.60
CA ARG A 47 7.97 2.34 2.64
C ARG A 47 7.47 1.47 3.79
N ALA A 48 6.90 0.31 3.51
CA ALA A 48 6.42 -0.60 4.54
C ALA A 48 7.55 -1.11 5.44
N SER A 49 8.68 -1.49 4.84
CA SER A 49 9.90 -1.89 5.57
C SER A 49 10.43 -0.76 6.45
N ALA A 50 10.48 0.48 5.94
CA ALA A 50 10.88 1.65 6.74
C ALA A 50 9.92 1.96 7.91
N MET A 51 8.63 1.58 7.80
CA MET A 51 7.64 1.76 8.86
C MET A 51 7.65 0.63 9.90
N LYS A 52 8.01 -0.60 9.51
CA LYS A 52 8.07 -1.78 10.41
C LYS A 52 9.01 -1.55 11.60
N GLY A 53 10.08 -0.78 11.41
CA GLY A 53 11.02 -0.39 12.48
C GLY A 53 10.42 0.49 13.60
N LYS A 54 9.16 0.95 13.47
CA LYS A 54 8.49 1.85 14.45
C LYS A 54 7.56 1.12 15.43
N GLY A 55 7.67 -0.20 15.56
CA GLY A 55 6.94 -1.00 16.55
C GLY A 55 5.46 -1.26 16.24
N ARG A 56 4.98 -0.92 15.03
CA ARG A 56 3.61 -1.17 14.58
C ARG A 56 3.63 -2.09 13.37
N ALA A 57 2.76 -3.10 13.38
CA ALA A 57 2.58 -3.99 12.23
C ALA A 57 2.20 -3.17 10.98
N VAL A 58 2.76 -3.54 9.83
CA VAL A 58 2.51 -2.87 8.55
C VAL A 58 2.02 -3.89 7.53
N GLU A 59 0.92 -3.58 6.87
CA GLU A 59 0.35 -4.37 5.79
C GLU A 59 0.47 -3.59 4.48
N VAL A 60 0.85 -4.28 3.40
CA VAL A 60 0.74 -3.76 2.04
C VAL A 60 -0.43 -4.47 1.37
N LEU A 61 -1.41 -3.69 0.95
CA LEU A 61 -2.63 -4.15 0.31
C LEU A 61 -2.65 -3.68 -1.13
N ARG A 62 -2.78 -4.61 -2.07
CA ARG A 62 -2.95 -4.30 -3.49
C ARG A 62 -4.39 -4.57 -3.91
N GLU A 63 -4.97 -3.64 -4.64
CA GLU A 63 -6.29 -3.80 -5.25
C GLU A 63 -6.21 -4.68 -6.51
N ARG A 64 -7.15 -5.60 -6.64
CA ARG A 64 -7.38 -6.41 -7.84
C ARG A 64 -8.23 -5.62 -8.83
N VAL A 65 -8.13 -5.97 -10.11
CA VAL A 65 -9.03 -5.47 -11.16
C VAL A 65 -10.52 -5.68 -10.82
N SER A 66 -10.85 -6.70 -10.03
CA SER A 66 -12.22 -6.98 -9.57
C SER A 66 -12.66 -6.16 -8.35
N GLY A 67 -11.84 -5.22 -7.86
CA GLY A 67 -12.15 -4.35 -6.71
C GLY A 67 -11.87 -4.93 -5.32
N GLY A 68 -11.35 -6.16 -5.23
CA GLY A 68 -10.93 -6.77 -3.96
C GLY A 68 -9.49 -6.44 -3.57
N TRP A 69 -9.13 -6.63 -2.30
CA TRP A 69 -7.77 -6.39 -1.80
C TRP A 69 -7.01 -7.69 -1.54
N VAL A 70 -5.70 -7.70 -1.82
CA VAL A 70 -4.79 -8.79 -1.46
C VAL A 70 -3.61 -8.27 -0.67
N LEU A 71 -3.19 -9.06 0.32
CA LEU A 71 -1.92 -8.84 0.99
C LEU A 71 -0.77 -9.12 0.03
N VAL A 72 0.17 -8.19 -0.04
CA VAL A 72 1.45 -8.37 -0.72
C VAL A 72 2.48 -8.76 0.34
N PRO A 73 3.04 -9.99 0.30
CA PRO A 73 4.06 -10.41 1.26
C PRO A 73 5.38 -9.69 1.01
N PHE A 74 6.11 -9.36 2.08
CA PHE A 74 7.41 -8.70 2.05
C PHE A 74 8.22 -8.91 3.33
#